data_AF-A0A511T6P9-F1
#
_entry.id   AF-A0A511T6P9-F1
#
_cell.length_a   1.000
_cell.length_b   1.000
_cell.length_c   1.000
_cell.angle_alpha   90.00
_cell.angle_beta   90.00
_cell.angle_gamma   90.00
#
_symmetry.space_group_name_H-M   'P 1'
#
loop_
_entity.id
_entity.type
_entity.pdbx_description
1 polymer ?
#
loop_
_entity_poly.entity_id
_entity_poly.type
_entity_poly.pdbx_seq_one_letter_code
_entity_poly.pdbx_strand_id
1 'polypeptide(L)'
;MRDEVSRGKTYLRVPLLLVTAVLSMGSGMGNPGCNSGDDDVDVIAPEECEFGCAISGAYVFSFQDTTPLSADCGLVGVSLPEGERVVVVQKGREVDITGTLGEVPLTGSHFKGSEDKHLVLRAVVELRRREGPPTELLYLIEGVFAEPPESLDAPASFSGTFNASHVNTVEGDPECRVVRRFTATRQ
;
A
#
# COMPACT_ATOMS: atom_id res chain seq x y z
N MET A 1 79.50 -1.43 13.89
CA MET A 1 79.67 -2.00 15.25
C MET A 1 79.11 -1.00 16.24
N ARG A 2 78.01 -1.37 16.92
CA ARG A 2 77.42 -0.84 18.18
C ARG A 2 77.13 0.68 18.24
N ASP A 3 76.02 1.19 18.76
CA ASP A 3 75.31 0.86 20.01
C ASP A 3 73.78 1.13 19.95
N GLU A 4 73.08 0.47 20.87
CA GLU A 4 71.64 0.51 21.19
C GLU A 4 71.19 1.75 22.00
N VAL A 5 69.89 1.72 22.40
CA VAL A 5 69.22 2.40 23.55
C VAL A 5 68.37 3.61 23.10
N SER A 6 67.09 3.81 23.43
CA SER A 6 66.21 3.32 24.51
C SER A 6 64.72 3.40 24.13
N ARG A 7 63.89 2.69 24.91
CA ARG A 7 62.43 2.65 24.90
C ARG A 7 61.77 3.95 25.41
N GLY A 8 60.55 4.22 24.93
CA GLY A 8 59.60 5.08 25.63
C GLY A 8 58.21 5.05 24.98
N LYS A 9 57.31 4.20 25.48
CA LYS A 9 55.87 4.27 25.14
C LYS A 9 55.25 5.43 25.92
N THR A 10 54.74 6.44 25.21
CA THR A 10 53.99 7.55 25.80
C THR A 10 52.55 7.47 25.34
N TYR A 11 51.66 7.18 26.29
CA TYR A 11 50.21 7.11 26.12
C TYR A 11 49.65 8.52 25.98
N LEU A 12 49.07 8.85 24.82
CA LEU A 12 48.35 10.12 24.64
C LEU A 12 46.89 9.93 25.05
N ARG A 13 46.55 10.48 26.22
CA ARG A 13 45.19 10.54 26.77
C ARG A 13 44.37 11.55 25.96
N VAL A 14 43.29 11.09 25.34
CA VAL A 14 42.31 11.92 24.63
C VAL A 14 41.42 12.61 25.66
N PRO A 15 41.40 13.95 25.76
CA PRO A 15 40.42 14.65 26.56
C PRO A 15 39.11 14.76 25.76
N LEU A 16 38.09 14.06 26.25
CA LEU A 16 36.70 14.18 25.84
C LEU A 16 36.21 15.58 26.24
N LEU A 17 36.16 16.50 25.28
CA LEU A 17 35.51 17.80 25.45
C LEU A 17 34.16 17.76 24.74
N LEU A 18 33.13 17.48 25.54
CA LEU A 18 31.75 17.87 25.27
C LEU A 18 31.73 19.37 24.96
N VAL A 19 31.25 19.73 23.77
CA VAL A 19 30.73 21.07 23.51
C VAL A 19 29.31 20.91 22.97
N THR A 20 28.36 20.99 23.89
CA THR A 20 26.98 21.34 23.60
C THR A 20 26.91 22.85 23.39
N ALA A 21 26.59 23.29 22.18
CA ALA A 21 26.10 24.65 21.94
C ALA A 21 25.04 24.59 20.83
N VAL A 22 23.79 24.73 21.27
CA VAL A 22 22.63 24.94 20.41
C VAL A 22 22.38 26.45 20.35
N LEU A 23 21.88 26.89 19.19
CA LEU A 23 21.17 28.14 18.88
C LEU A 23 22.03 29.38 18.55
N SER A 24 21.98 29.76 17.26
CA SER A 24 21.34 31.02 16.89
C SER A 24 21.10 31.10 15.37
N MET A 25 19.90 31.56 15.03
CA MET A 25 19.32 31.77 13.71
C MET A 25 20.21 32.63 12.78
N GLY A 26 20.24 32.28 11.50
CA GLY A 26 20.75 33.12 10.42
C GLY A 26 19.79 33.12 9.25
N SER A 27 19.16 34.27 9.01
CA SER A 27 18.30 34.52 7.85
C SER A 27 19.11 34.42 6.55
N GLY A 28 18.65 33.59 5.62
CA GLY A 28 19.12 33.55 4.24
C GLY A 28 17.95 33.72 3.29
N MET A 29 17.62 34.96 2.94
CA MET A 29 16.93 35.26 1.67
C MET A 29 17.93 34.99 0.54
N GLY A 30 17.63 34.00 -0.30
CA GLY A 30 18.32 33.69 -1.55
C GLY A 30 17.29 33.19 -2.58
N ASN A 31 17.28 33.86 -3.73
CA ASN A 31 16.32 33.82 -4.85
C ASN A 31 16.20 32.42 -5.54
N PRO A 32 15.14 32.14 -6.32
CA PRO A 32 14.76 30.80 -6.79
C PRO A 32 15.60 30.38 -8.00
N GLY A 33 16.11 29.16 -7.94
CA GLY A 33 16.66 28.47 -9.11
C GLY A 33 15.67 27.43 -9.59
N CYS A 34 15.05 27.66 -10.74
CA CYS A 34 14.58 26.57 -11.59
C CYS A 34 15.79 25.72 -11.94
N ASN A 35 15.84 24.47 -11.47
CA ASN A 35 16.75 23.47 -11.99
C ASN A 35 15.94 22.21 -12.31
N SER A 36 15.61 22.08 -13.59
CA SER A 36 15.26 20.82 -14.22
C SER A 36 16.47 19.88 -14.14
N GLY A 37 16.27 18.62 -13.77
CA GLY A 37 17.30 17.59 -13.93
C GLY A 37 17.32 16.55 -12.82
N ASP A 38 16.68 15.44 -13.15
CA ASP A 38 16.73 14.06 -12.67
C ASP A 38 17.86 13.55 -11.74
N ASP A 39 17.43 12.50 -11.03
CA ASP A 39 18.16 11.32 -10.53
C ASP A 39 18.64 11.24 -9.06
N ASP A 40 18.11 10.19 -8.43
CA ASP A 40 18.61 9.38 -7.30
C ASP A 40 18.53 9.94 -5.87
N VAL A 41 17.40 9.68 -5.20
CA VAL A 41 17.35 8.87 -3.95
C VAL A 41 15.99 8.18 -3.86
N ASP A 42 15.99 6.85 -3.68
CA ASP A 42 14.87 5.99 -3.28
C ASP A 42 14.15 6.47 -2.01
N VAL A 43 13.33 7.50 -2.13
CA VAL A 43 12.25 7.82 -1.21
C VAL A 43 11.05 8.16 -2.08
N ILE A 44 10.13 7.21 -2.24
CA ILE A 44 8.78 7.51 -2.72
C ILE A 44 8.11 8.31 -1.60
N ALA A 45 8.48 9.58 -1.47
CA ALA A 45 7.65 10.56 -0.81
C ALA A 45 6.44 10.75 -1.73
N PRO A 46 5.20 10.60 -1.24
CA PRO A 46 4.05 10.87 -2.08
C PRO A 46 4.16 12.32 -2.54
N GLU A 47 4.26 12.55 -3.86
CA GLU A 47 4.11 13.88 -4.43
C GLU A 47 2.86 14.50 -3.79
N GLU A 48 3.02 15.68 -3.21
CA GLU A 48 1.93 16.37 -2.51
C GLU A 48 0.71 16.42 -3.42
N CYS A 49 -0.30 15.63 -3.06
CA CYS A 49 -1.58 15.62 -3.75
C CYS A 49 -2.19 17.03 -3.59
N GLU A 50 -2.06 17.86 -4.63
CA GLU A 50 -2.50 19.26 -4.54
C GLU A 50 -3.99 19.37 -4.18
N PHE A 51 -4.90 18.55 -4.76
CA PHE A 51 -6.31 18.43 -4.33
C PHE A 51 -6.99 17.13 -4.81
N GLY A 52 -7.75 16.46 -3.90
CA GLY A 52 -8.73 15.42 -4.24
C GLY A 52 -8.19 14.05 -4.67
N CYS A 53 -6.92 13.75 -4.36
CA CYS A 53 -6.22 12.51 -4.70
C CYS A 53 -5.65 11.81 -3.45
N ALA A 54 -6.18 12.12 -2.27
CA ALA A 54 -5.64 11.54 -1.06
C ALA A 54 -6.31 10.21 -0.72
N ILE A 55 -6.54 9.34 -1.70
CA ILE A 55 -7.18 8.02 -1.48
C ILE A 55 -6.19 6.96 -0.99
N SER A 56 -4.89 7.24 -1.06
CA SER A 56 -3.89 6.34 -0.52
C SER A 56 -4.07 6.16 0.98
N GLY A 57 -3.87 4.94 1.46
CA GLY A 57 -4.05 4.60 2.86
C GLY A 57 -4.41 3.14 3.06
N ALA A 58 -4.40 2.70 4.32
CA ALA A 58 -4.82 1.36 4.69
C ALA A 58 -6.27 1.39 5.16
N TYR A 59 -7.14 0.63 4.49
CA TYR A 59 -8.56 0.58 4.81
C TYR A 59 -8.92 -0.78 5.40
N VAL A 60 -9.61 -0.77 6.54
CA VAL A 60 -10.10 -1.99 7.18
C VAL A 60 -11.53 -2.25 6.75
N PHE A 61 -11.81 -3.48 6.31
CA PHE A 61 -13.12 -3.89 5.82
C PHE A 61 -14.01 -4.38 6.97
N SER A 62 -15.26 -3.94 6.95
CA SER A 62 -16.36 -4.43 7.75
C SER A 62 -17.47 -4.92 6.82
N PHE A 63 -17.77 -6.21 6.84
CA PHE A 63 -18.80 -6.81 6.00
C PHE A 63 -20.18 -6.67 6.65
N GLN A 64 -21.21 -6.40 5.84
CA GLN A 64 -22.60 -6.34 6.32
C GLN A 64 -23.18 -7.73 6.58
N ASP A 65 -22.67 -8.73 5.86
CA ASP A 65 -23.06 -10.13 5.98
C ASP A 65 -21.81 -10.98 6.21
N THR A 66 -21.70 -11.55 7.40
CA THR A 66 -20.61 -12.41 7.85
C THR A 66 -20.99 -13.90 7.80
N THR A 67 -22.09 -14.24 7.09
CA THR A 67 -22.49 -15.64 6.89
C THR A 67 -21.30 -16.43 6.33
N PRO A 68 -20.94 -17.56 6.96
CA PRO A 68 -19.83 -18.39 6.53
C PRO A 68 -19.90 -18.74 5.05
N LEU A 69 -18.73 -18.77 4.40
CA LEU A 69 -18.62 -19.16 3.01
C LEU A 69 -18.90 -20.67 2.85
N SER A 70 -19.25 -21.09 1.64
CA SER A 70 -19.40 -22.51 1.33
C SER A 70 -18.07 -23.25 1.54
N ALA A 71 -18.16 -24.55 1.80
CA ALA A 71 -16.98 -25.41 1.92
C ALA A 71 -16.11 -25.34 0.64
N ASP A 72 -16.74 -25.25 -0.52
CA ASP A 72 -16.06 -25.15 -1.81
C ASP A 72 -15.20 -23.89 -1.94
N CYS A 73 -15.66 -22.75 -1.40
CA CYS A 73 -14.83 -21.54 -1.31
C CYS A 73 -13.61 -21.74 -0.39
N GLY A 74 -13.76 -22.47 0.71
CA GLY A 74 -12.66 -22.83 1.59
C GLY A 74 -11.63 -23.74 0.89
N LEU A 75 -12.07 -24.68 0.06
CA LEU A 75 -11.19 -25.59 -0.70
C LEU A 75 -10.28 -24.86 -1.69
N VAL A 76 -10.76 -23.74 -2.24
CA VAL A 76 -9.97 -22.88 -3.14
C VAL A 76 -9.25 -21.75 -2.40
N GLY A 77 -9.34 -21.68 -1.07
CA GLY A 77 -8.61 -20.70 -0.27
C GLY A 77 -9.25 -19.30 -0.23
N VAL A 78 -10.53 -19.17 -0.59
CA VAL A 78 -11.26 -17.91 -0.44
C VAL A 78 -11.78 -17.77 0.99
N SER A 79 -11.37 -16.69 1.66
CA SER A 79 -11.92 -16.22 2.93
C SER A 79 -12.52 -14.81 2.76
N LEU A 80 -13.36 -14.40 3.72
CA LEU A 80 -13.70 -12.98 3.83
C LEU A 80 -12.53 -12.26 4.51
N PRO A 81 -12.02 -11.18 3.93
CA PRO A 81 -10.91 -10.40 4.49
C PRO A 81 -11.39 -9.47 5.61
N GLU A 82 -12.16 -10.01 6.57
CA GLU A 82 -12.69 -9.22 7.68
C GLU A 82 -11.56 -8.77 8.61
N GLY A 83 -11.49 -7.47 8.85
CA GLY A 83 -10.37 -6.89 9.61
C GLY A 83 -9.06 -6.77 8.82
N GLU A 84 -8.99 -7.30 7.58
CA GLU A 84 -7.81 -7.12 6.75
C GLU A 84 -7.72 -5.70 6.19
N ARG A 85 -6.48 -5.31 5.89
CA ARG A 85 -6.13 -3.98 5.40
C ARG A 85 -5.95 -4.03 3.90
N VAL A 86 -6.76 -3.25 3.18
CA VAL A 86 -6.47 -2.92 1.78
C VAL A 86 -5.60 -1.67 1.75
N VAL A 87 -4.35 -1.82 1.33
CA VAL A 87 -3.41 -0.70 1.21
C VAL A 87 -3.53 -0.11 -0.18
N VAL A 88 -4.29 0.96 -0.34
CA VAL A 88 -4.41 1.65 -1.62
C VAL A 88 -3.21 2.57 -1.79
N VAL A 89 -2.53 2.49 -2.93
CA VAL A 89 -1.46 3.40 -3.34
C VAL A 89 -1.81 3.98 -4.70
N GLN A 90 -2.05 5.28 -4.73
CA GLN A 90 -2.15 6.04 -5.97
C GLN A 90 -0.75 6.34 -6.49
N LYS A 91 -0.54 6.17 -7.81
CA LYS A 91 0.72 6.49 -8.48
C LYS A 91 0.57 7.80 -9.24
N GLY A 92 1.32 8.82 -8.80
CA GLY A 92 1.34 10.15 -9.43
C GLY A 92 -0.04 10.81 -9.51
N ARG A 93 -0.27 11.57 -10.59
CA ARG A 93 -1.55 12.26 -10.87
C ARG A 93 -2.60 11.35 -11.53
N GLU A 94 -2.31 10.08 -11.71
CA GLU A 94 -3.10 9.18 -12.55
C GLU A 94 -4.24 8.49 -11.79
N VAL A 95 -5.20 8.00 -12.57
CA VAL A 95 -6.38 7.20 -12.19
C VAL A 95 -5.95 5.83 -11.63
N ASP A 96 -4.74 5.37 -11.91
CA ASP A 96 -4.29 4.04 -11.51
C ASP A 96 -3.95 3.93 -10.02
N ILE A 97 -4.42 2.84 -9.43
CA ILE A 97 -4.19 2.48 -8.04
C ILE A 97 -3.68 1.05 -7.95
N THR A 98 -2.84 0.81 -6.94
CA THR A 98 -2.42 -0.53 -6.55
C THR A 98 -2.91 -0.82 -5.14
N GLY A 99 -3.09 -2.10 -4.84
CA GLY A 99 -3.61 -2.57 -3.57
C GLY A 99 -2.93 -3.85 -3.12
N THR A 100 -3.13 -4.22 -1.86
CA THR A 100 -2.91 -5.60 -1.39
C THR A 100 -4.11 -6.02 -0.56
N LEU A 101 -4.58 -7.25 -0.74
CA LEU A 101 -5.54 -7.92 0.13
C LEU A 101 -4.85 -9.13 0.76
N GLY A 102 -4.40 -8.99 2.00
CA GLY A 102 -3.42 -9.91 2.56
C GLY A 102 -2.16 -9.94 1.68
N GLU A 103 -1.83 -11.12 1.14
CA GLU A 103 -0.71 -11.31 0.20
C GLU A 103 -1.10 -11.16 -1.28
N VAL A 104 -2.38 -10.93 -1.58
CA VAL A 104 -2.88 -10.83 -2.96
C VAL A 104 -2.67 -9.41 -3.49
N PRO A 105 -1.80 -9.19 -4.50
CA PRO A 105 -1.62 -7.88 -5.09
C PRO A 105 -2.84 -7.52 -5.96
N LEU A 106 -3.40 -6.34 -5.71
CA LEU A 106 -4.50 -5.76 -6.45
C LEU A 106 -4.00 -4.67 -7.39
N THR A 107 -4.64 -4.55 -8.54
CA THR A 107 -4.46 -3.44 -9.48
C THR A 107 -5.81 -2.84 -9.78
N GLY A 108 -5.87 -1.55 -10.10
CA GLY A 108 -7.15 -0.91 -10.24
C GLY A 108 -7.07 0.52 -10.72
N SER A 109 -8.23 1.14 -10.70
CA SER A 109 -8.42 2.53 -11.09
C SER A 109 -9.40 3.22 -10.16
N HIS A 110 -9.24 4.53 -9.99
CA HIS A 110 -10.21 5.40 -9.36
C HIS A 110 -10.63 6.51 -10.33
N PHE A 111 -11.93 6.75 -10.46
CA PHE A 111 -12.43 7.69 -11.45
C PHE A 111 -12.52 9.09 -10.85
N LYS A 112 -11.56 9.96 -11.21
CA LYS A 112 -11.56 11.37 -10.86
C LYS A 112 -12.45 12.14 -11.85
N GLY A 113 -13.61 12.63 -11.41
CA GLY A 113 -14.39 13.63 -12.16
C GLY A 113 -15.89 13.39 -12.35
N SER A 114 -16.44 12.25 -11.95
CA SER A 114 -17.89 12.06 -11.85
C SER A 114 -18.38 12.39 -10.45
N GLU A 115 -19.65 12.77 -10.33
CA GLU A 115 -20.36 12.95 -9.06
C GLU A 115 -20.14 11.74 -8.11
N ASP A 116 -19.93 10.56 -8.70
CA ASP A 116 -19.60 9.34 -7.99
C ASP A 116 -18.09 9.04 -8.02
N LYS A 117 -17.46 9.08 -6.84
CA LYS A 117 -16.04 8.79 -6.61
C LYS A 117 -15.83 7.28 -6.50
N HIS A 118 -15.85 6.62 -7.65
CA HIS A 118 -15.72 5.18 -7.76
C HIS A 118 -14.26 4.72 -7.71
N LEU A 119 -14.03 3.62 -7.00
CA LEU A 119 -12.78 2.87 -6.94
C LEU A 119 -13.05 1.42 -7.35
N VAL A 120 -12.19 0.89 -8.21
CA VAL A 120 -12.23 -0.51 -8.65
C VAL A 120 -10.84 -1.12 -8.48
N LEU A 121 -10.74 -2.21 -7.71
CA LEU A 121 -9.53 -3.00 -7.54
C LEU A 121 -9.81 -4.45 -7.97
N ARG A 122 -8.86 -5.07 -8.65
CA ARG A 122 -8.95 -6.44 -9.13
C ARG A 122 -7.66 -7.22 -8.90
N ALA A 123 -7.80 -8.52 -8.70
CA ALA A 123 -6.70 -9.48 -8.78
C ALA A 123 -7.16 -10.76 -9.47
N VAL A 124 -6.23 -11.41 -10.16
CA VAL A 124 -6.39 -12.77 -10.69
C VAL A 124 -5.29 -13.60 -10.07
N VAL A 125 -5.66 -14.68 -9.37
CA VAL A 125 -4.72 -15.62 -8.75
C VAL A 125 -4.84 -16.95 -9.46
N GLU A 126 -3.75 -17.38 -10.09
CA GLU A 126 -3.71 -18.70 -10.74
C GLU A 126 -3.66 -19.81 -9.69
N LEU A 127 -4.61 -20.74 -9.78
CA LEU A 127 -4.64 -21.97 -8.99
C LEU A 127 -4.01 -23.09 -9.80
N ARG A 128 -2.85 -23.56 -9.33
CA ARG A 128 -2.17 -24.68 -9.96
C ARG A 128 -2.88 -25.99 -9.67
N ARG A 129 -3.17 -26.74 -10.73
CA ARG A 129 -3.70 -28.10 -10.65
C ARG A 129 -2.60 -29.13 -10.85
N ARG A 130 -2.83 -30.33 -10.31
CA ARG A 130 -1.96 -31.48 -10.54
C ARG A 130 -2.04 -31.96 -11.99
N GLU A 131 -3.24 -31.93 -12.56
CA GLU A 131 -3.55 -32.35 -13.93
C GLU A 131 -4.52 -31.34 -14.56
N GLY A 132 -4.40 -31.12 -15.88
CA GLY A 132 -5.22 -30.15 -16.63
C GLY A 132 -4.66 -28.72 -16.65
N PRO A 133 -5.32 -27.79 -17.37
CA PRO A 133 -4.92 -26.37 -17.41
C PRO A 133 -5.02 -25.72 -16.02
N PRO A 134 -4.40 -24.56 -15.74
CA PRO A 134 -4.67 -23.84 -14.49
C PRO A 134 -6.12 -23.35 -14.43
N THR A 135 -6.62 -23.13 -13.21
CA THR A 135 -7.86 -22.38 -12.95
C THR A 135 -7.52 -21.07 -12.24
N GLU A 136 -8.48 -20.19 -12.01
CA GLU A 136 -8.20 -18.85 -11.48
C GLU A 136 -9.19 -18.42 -10.40
N LEU A 137 -8.71 -17.69 -9.40
CA LEU A 137 -9.56 -16.86 -8.53
C LEU A 137 -9.54 -15.42 -9.00
N LEU A 138 -10.71 -14.92 -9.36
CA LEU A 138 -10.92 -13.51 -9.64
C LEU A 138 -11.43 -12.82 -8.37
N TYR A 139 -10.69 -11.82 -7.92
CA TYR A 139 -11.13 -10.89 -6.88
C TYR A 139 -11.47 -9.55 -7.54
N LEU A 140 -12.61 -8.98 -7.16
CA LEU A 140 -13.07 -7.67 -7.61
C LEU A 140 -13.66 -6.91 -6.41
N ILE A 141 -13.10 -5.74 -6.13
CA ILE A 141 -13.56 -4.80 -5.11
C ILE A 141 -14.01 -3.54 -5.84
N GLU A 142 -15.29 -3.24 -5.73
CA GLU A 142 -15.88 -2.02 -6.28
C GLU A 142 -16.42 -1.20 -5.11
N GLY A 143 -16.11 0.09 -5.07
CA GLY A 143 -16.48 0.95 -3.97
C GLY A 143 -16.72 2.40 -4.37
N VAL A 144 -17.47 3.10 -3.54
CA VAL A 144 -17.75 4.53 -3.68
C VAL A 144 -17.43 5.22 -2.37
N PHE A 145 -16.64 6.28 -2.44
CA PHE A 145 -16.36 7.14 -1.29
C PHE A 145 -17.61 7.96 -0.93
N ALA A 146 -17.96 8.00 0.36
CA ALA A 146 -19.04 8.86 0.83
C ALA A 146 -18.68 10.34 0.61
N GLU A 147 -17.45 10.69 0.96
CA GLU A 147 -16.81 11.97 0.66
C GLU A 147 -15.36 11.70 0.22
N PRO A 148 -14.82 12.46 -0.74
CA PRO A 148 -13.43 12.31 -1.17
C PRO A 148 -12.52 12.75 -0.02
N PRO A 149 -11.48 11.98 0.31
CA PRO A 149 -10.52 12.42 1.31
C PRO A 149 -9.79 13.68 0.84
N GLU A 150 -9.76 14.68 1.72
CA GLU A 150 -9.10 15.97 1.45
C GLU A 150 -7.57 15.87 1.53
N SER A 151 -7.06 14.99 2.39
CA SER A 151 -5.62 14.76 2.61
C SER A 151 -5.33 13.31 3.00
N LEU A 152 -4.04 12.92 3.01
CA LEU A 152 -3.62 11.53 3.29
C LEU A 152 -3.92 11.12 4.73
N ASP A 153 -3.97 12.10 5.64
CA ASP A 153 -4.26 11.89 7.06
C ASP A 153 -5.74 12.15 7.39
N ALA A 154 -6.54 12.65 6.44
CA ALA A 154 -7.96 12.86 6.65
C ALA A 154 -8.69 11.52 6.82
N PRO A 155 -9.70 11.45 7.70
CA PRO A 155 -10.60 10.30 7.74
C PRO A 155 -11.22 10.04 6.36
N ALA A 156 -11.26 8.77 5.97
CA ALA A 156 -11.81 8.38 4.68
C ALA A 156 -12.55 7.06 4.80
N SER A 157 -13.69 6.98 4.13
CA SER A 157 -14.46 5.73 4.05
C SER A 157 -15.11 5.56 2.69
N PHE A 158 -15.13 4.33 2.21
CA PHE A 158 -15.88 3.93 1.04
C PHE A 158 -16.69 2.67 1.32
N SER A 159 -17.78 2.50 0.60
CA SER A 159 -18.64 1.31 0.71
C SER A 159 -18.86 0.72 -0.67
N GLY A 160 -19.13 -0.59 -0.72
CA GLY A 160 -19.33 -1.24 -2.00
C GLY A 160 -19.42 -2.76 -1.89
N THR A 161 -18.93 -3.44 -2.92
CA THR A 161 -19.05 -4.89 -3.09
C THR A 161 -17.70 -5.56 -3.25
N PHE A 162 -17.48 -6.59 -2.46
CA PHE A 162 -16.41 -7.57 -2.60
C PHE A 162 -16.97 -8.77 -3.36
N ASN A 163 -16.31 -9.12 -4.45
CA ASN A 163 -16.60 -10.29 -5.25
C ASN A 163 -15.37 -11.19 -5.30
N ALA A 164 -15.55 -12.48 -5.03
CA ALA A 164 -14.54 -13.50 -5.28
C ALA A 164 -15.19 -14.64 -6.08
N SER A 165 -14.56 -15.08 -7.17
CA SER A 165 -15.10 -16.14 -8.03
C SER A 165 -14.01 -17.08 -8.51
N HIS A 166 -14.27 -18.39 -8.45
CA HIS A 166 -13.45 -19.40 -9.11
C HIS A 166 -13.89 -19.51 -10.58
N VAL A 167 -12.98 -19.22 -11.50
CA VAL A 167 -13.23 -19.14 -12.94
C VAL A 167 -12.29 -20.05 -13.71
N ASN A 168 -12.58 -20.25 -15.01
CA ASN A 168 -11.89 -21.20 -15.88
C ASN A 168 -11.93 -22.64 -15.34
N THR A 169 -12.98 -22.98 -14.61
CA THR A 169 -13.19 -24.30 -13.99
C THR A 169 -13.52 -25.37 -15.02
N VAL A 170 -13.26 -26.62 -14.67
CA VAL A 170 -13.72 -27.80 -15.41
C VAL A 170 -14.69 -28.61 -14.53
N GLU A 171 -15.33 -29.61 -15.12
CA GLU A 171 -16.25 -30.49 -14.40
C GLU A 171 -15.55 -31.15 -13.20
N GLY A 172 -16.17 -31.02 -12.02
CA GLY A 172 -15.66 -31.56 -10.76
C GLY A 172 -14.80 -30.59 -9.92
N ASP A 173 -14.45 -29.41 -10.44
CA ASP A 173 -13.79 -28.38 -9.64
C ASP A 173 -14.75 -27.78 -8.60
N PRO A 174 -14.28 -27.34 -7.42
CA PRO A 174 -15.12 -26.68 -6.43
C PRO A 174 -15.70 -25.38 -6.96
N GLU A 175 -17.01 -25.16 -6.78
CA GLU A 175 -17.63 -23.90 -7.18
C GLU A 175 -17.50 -22.87 -6.05
N CYS A 176 -16.85 -21.74 -6.33
CA CYS A 176 -16.83 -20.62 -5.39
C CYS A 176 -17.32 -19.34 -6.06
N ARG A 177 -18.37 -18.75 -5.49
CA ARG A 177 -18.85 -17.42 -5.84
C ARG A 177 -19.31 -16.70 -4.58
N VAL A 178 -18.60 -15.64 -4.25
CA VAL A 178 -18.86 -14.79 -3.09
C VAL A 178 -19.19 -13.39 -3.59
N VAL A 179 -20.28 -12.83 -3.07
CA VAL A 179 -20.62 -11.43 -3.22
C VAL A 179 -21.00 -10.92 -1.83
N ARG A 180 -20.31 -9.90 -1.33
CA ARG A 180 -20.59 -9.29 -0.03
C ARG A 180 -20.50 -7.78 -0.10
N ARG A 181 -21.42 -7.12 0.60
CA ARG A 181 -21.33 -5.67 0.82
C ARG A 181 -20.39 -5.39 1.99
N PHE A 182 -19.59 -4.35 1.86
CA PHE A 182 -18.68 -3.91 2.91
C PHE A 182 -18.69 -2.39 3.06
N THR A 183 -18.21 -1.94 4.23
CA THR A 183 -17.71 -0.59 4.46
C THR A 183 -16.23 -0.70 4.79
N ALA A 184 -15.41 0.18 4.22
CA ALA A 184 -13.98 0.22 4.42
C ALA A 184 -13.59 1.59 4.98
N THR A 185 -12.86 1.60 6.09
CA THR A 185 -12.48 2.83 6.79
C THR A 185 -10.96 2.92 6.93
N ARG A 186 -10.40 4.09 6.61
CA ARG A 186 -8.97 4.36 6.77
C ARG A 186 -8.56 4.25 8.25
N GLN A 187 -7.41 3.63 8.49
CA GLN A 187 -6.73 3.55 9.79
C GLN A 187 -5.47 4.39 9.80
#